data_AF-A0A9D2UM70-F1
#
_entry.id   AF-A0A9D2UM70-F1
#
_cell.length_a   1.000
_cell.length_b   1.000
_cell.length_c   1.000
_cell.angle_alpha   90.00
_cell.angle_beta   90.00
_cell.angle_gamma   90.00
#
_symmetry.space_group_name_H-M   'P 1'
#
loop_
_entity.id
_entity.type
_entity.pdbx_description
1 polymer ?
#
loop_
_entity_poly.entity_id
_entity_poly.type
_entity_poly.pdbx_seq_one_letter_code
_entity_poly.pdbx_strand_id
1 'polypeptide(L)'
;MYRSVPVPAATDFVITNARIVPVADASGNRAEAIESGTLTVRDGRITEVAPGAVDASSLPADTEVIDAGGRWVLPGFIEAHGHLGVHEDGEGWSGDDTNEMTDPNGAGLRALDSIDPADLGFKDALRGGVTSALIKPGSGNPIGGRTAFLKTWGRIVDEMLVTQDLSVKSALGENPK
;
A
#
# COMPACT_ATOMS: atom_id res chain seq x y z
N MET A 1 -4.17 -2.03 23.48
CA MET A 1 -4.21 -3.35 22.81
C MET A 1 -4.73 -3.11 21.39
N TYR A 2 -3.83 -3.01 20.42
CA TYR A 2 -4.22 -2.75 19.03
C TYR A 2 -4.78 -4.05 18.44
N ARG A 3 -6.08 -4.06 18.13
CA ARG A 3 -6.69 -5.14 17.35
C ARG A 3 -6.20 -5.01 15.92
N SER A 4 -5.69 -6.10 15.35
CA SER A 4 -5.46 -6.23 13.91
C SER A 4 -6.74 -5.87 13.16
N VAL A 5 -6.65 -5.09 12.09
CA VAL A 5 -7.69 -5.06 11.07
C VAL A 5 -7.63 -6.45 10.43
N PRO A 6 -8.63 -7.32 10.66
CA PRO A 6 -8.69 -8.58 9.92
C PRO A 6 -8.76 -8.20 8.44
N VAL A 7 -8.11 -8.95 7.54
CA VAL A 7 -8.56 -8.96 6.15
C VAL A 7 -10.00 -9.41 6.23
N PRO A 8 -11.00 -8.52 6.01
CA PRO A 8 -12.36 -8.98 6.06
C PRO A 8 -12.45 -10.07 5.00
N ALA A 9 -13.10 -11.19 5.34
CA ALA A 9 -13.69 -12.02 4.29
C ALA A 9 -14.38 -11.06 3.33
N ALA A 10 -14.14 -11.20 2.03
CA ALA A 10 -14.53 -10.21 1.02
C ALA A 10 -16.04 -9.91 1.12
N THR A 11 -16.40 -8.93 1.94
CA THR A 11 -17.77 -8.46 2.05
C THR A 11 -17.97 -7.55 0.87
N ASP A 12 -18.99 -7.87 0.09
CA ASP A 12 -19.42 -6.97 -0.96
C ASP A 12 -19.98 -5.70 -0.33
N PHE A 13 -19.47 -4.55 -0.77
CA PHE A 13 -19.95 -3.27 -0.28
C PHE A 13 -20.07 -2.24 -1.39
N VAL A 14 -20.90 -1.24 -1.14
CA VAL A 14 -21.11 -0.09 -2.00
C VAL A 14 -20.86 1.17 -1.20
N ILE A 15 -20.01 2.05 -1.71
CA ILE A 15 -19.83 3.41 -1.18
C ILE A 15 -20.69 4.35 -2.00
N THR A 16 -21.62 5.05 -1.36
CA THR A 16 -22.52 6.03 -2.01
C THR A 16 -22.20 7.46 -1.57
N ASN A 17 -22.72 8.44 -2.32
CA ASN A 17 -22.60 9.86 -1.97
C ASN A 17 -21.14 10.30 -1.77
N ALA A 18 -20.24 9.76 -2.59
CA ALA A 18 -18.81 10.03 -2.51
C ALA A 18 -18.37 11.02 -3.60
N ARG A 19 -17.38 11.84 -3.26
CA ARG A 19 -16.55 12.52 -4.26
C ARG A 19 -15.41 11.59 -4.65
N ILE A 20 -15.49 10.95 -5.81
CA ILE A 20 -14.58 9.88 -6.22
C ILE A 20 -13.49 10.46 -7.13
N VAL A 21 -12.23 10.11 -6.87
CA VAL A 21 -11.08 10.49 -7.70
C VAL A 21 -10.49 9.23 -8.33
N PRO A 22 -10.89 8.84 -9.55
CA PRO A 22 -10.44 7.57 -10.15
C PRO A 22 -8.97 7.57 -10.59
N VAL A 23 -8.37 8.76 -10.77
CA VAL A 23 -7.03 9.00 -11.36
C VAL A 23 -6.98 8.66 -12.86
N ALA A 24 -7.40 7.45 -13.24
CA ALA A 24 -7.45 7.02 -14.63
C ALA A 24 -8.76 6.28 -14.97
N ASP A 25 -9.13 6.27 -16.25
CA ASP A 25 -10.24 5.48 -16.79
C ASP A 25 -9.80 4.03 -17.09
N ALA A 26 -10.74 3.19 -17.53
CA ALA A 26 -10.47 1.80 -17.85
C ALA A 26 -9.48 1.59 -19.02
N SER A 27 -9.18 2.64 -19.79
CA SER A 27 -8.19 2.63 -20.87
C SER A 27 -6.84 3.23 -20.45
N GLY A 28 -6.71 3.67 -19.19
CA GLY A 28 -5.51 4.29 -18.64
C GLY A 28 -5.36 5.78 -18.94
N ASN A 29 -6.38 6.44 -19.50
CA ASN A 29 -6.35 7.90 -19.68
C ASN A 29 -6.71 8.60 -18.37
N ARG A 30 -6.28 9.86 -18.20
CA ARG A 30 -6.66 10.67 -17.04
C ARG A 30 -8.19 10.76 -16.93
N ALA A 31 -8.72 10.39 -15.77
CA ALA A 31 -10.14 10.53 -15.45
C ALA A 31 -10.39 11.79 -14.62
N GLU A 32 -11.50 12.46 -14.89
CA GLU A 32 -11.98 13.55 -14.04
C GLU A 32 -12.62 13.02 -12.76
N ALA A 33 -12.65 13.86 -11.72
CA ALA A 33 -13.33 13.52 -10.48
C ALA A 33 -14.85 13.42 -10.69
N ILE A 34 -15.48 12.48 -9.99
CA ILE A 34 -16.93 12.34 -9.93
C ILE A 34 -17.40 13.03 -8.65
N GLU A 35 -18.03 14.19 -8.79
CA GLU A 35 -18.42 15.04 -7.65
C GLU A 35 -19.49 14.40 -6.75
N SER A 36 -20.34 13.55 -7.30
CA SER A 36 -21.27 12.71 -6.57
C SER A 36 -21.39 11.37 -7.27
N GLY A 37 -20.88 10.32 -6.64
CA GLY A 37 -20.81 9.01 -7.24
C GLY A 37 -20.94 7.86 -6.27
N THR A 38 -20.98 6.68 -6.87
CA THR A 38 -21.06 5.38 -6.22
C THR A 38 -19.88 4.51 -6.67
N LEU A 39 -19.31 3.75 -5.73
CA LEU A 39 -18.28 2.75 -5.99
C LEU A 39 -18.75 1.40 -5.45
N THR A 40 -18.75 0.37 -6.29
CA THR A 40 -19.14 -0.99 -5.93
C THR A 40 -17.91 -1.89 -5.84
N VAL A 41 -17.79 -2.61 -4.72
CA VAL A 41 -16.76 -3.63 -4.50
C VAL A 41 -17.43 -5.00 -4.37
N ARG A 42 -16.92 -5.96 -5.14
CA ARG A 42 -17.31 -7.37 -5.09
C ARG A 42 -16.07 -8.25 -5.01
N ASP A 43 -16.06 -9.26 -4.15
CA ASP A 43 -14.93 -10.18 -3.99
C ASP A 43 -13.57 -9.46 -3.80
N GLY A 44 -13.57 -8.32 -3.08
CA GLY A 44 -12.38 -7.50 -2.84
C GLY A 44 -11.88 -6.71 -4.05
N ARG A 45 -12.64 -6.63 -5.15
CA ARG A 45 -12.32 -5.83 -6.35
C ARG A 45 -13.37 -4.78 -6.61
N ILE A 46 -12.93 -3.63 -7.10
CA ILE A 46 -13.84 -2.60 -7.62
C ILE A 46 -14.45 -3.13 -8.92
N THR A 47 -15.77 -3.29 -8.96
CA THR A 47 -16.49 -3.75 -10.16
C THR A 47 -17.16 -2.62 -10.92
N GLU A 48 -17.46 -1.52 -10.25
CA GLU A 48 -18.12 -0.37 -10.86
C GLU A 48 -17.76 0.94 -10.15
N VAL A 49 -17.61 2.00 -10.94
CA VAL A 49 -17.50 3.38 -10.48
C VAL A 49 -18.41 4.23 -11.37
N ALA A 50 -19.44 4.84 -10.80
CA ALA A 50 -20.48 5.52 -11.56
C ALA A 50 -20.91 6.86 -10.90
N PRO A 51 -21.31 7.87 -11.69
CA PRO A 51 -21.94 9.07 -11.15
C PRO A 51 -23.35 8.76 -10.60
N GLY A 52 -23.76 9.55 -9.61
CA GLY A 52 -25.08 9.45 -8.98
C GLY A 52 -25.18 8.38 -7.90
N ALA A 53 -26.39 8.22 -7.38
CA ALA A 53 -26.72 7.24 -6.35
C ALA A 53 -27.16 5.91 -7.00
N VAL A 54 -26.80 4.81 -6.35
CA VAL A 54 -27.39 3.50 -6.66
C VAL A 54 -28.72 3.33 -5.93
N ASP A 55 -29.66 2.64 -6.58
CA ASP A 55 -30.87 2.18 -5.89
C ASP A 55 -30.50 1.03 -4.96
N ALA A 56 -30.49 1.29 -3.65
CA ALA A 56 -30.15 0.28 -2.64
C ALA A 56 -31.07 -0.96 -2.71
N SER A 57 -32.30 -0.83 -3.22
CA SER A 57 -33.22 -1.96 -3.38
C SER A 57 -32.84 -2.90 -4.53
N SER A 58 -31.95 -2.46 -5.42
CA SER A 58 -31.39 -3.27 -6.51
C SER A 58 -30.15 -4.08 -6.10
N LEU A 59 -29.59 -3.82 -4.92
CA LEU A 59 -28.42 -4.52 -4.41
C LEU A 59 -28.81 -5.88 -3.80
N PRO A 60 -27.96 -6.91 -3.91
CA PRO A 60 -28.10 -8.15 -3.14
C PRO A 60 -28.26 -7.84 -1.65
N ALA A 61 -29.13 -8.59 -0.96
CA ALA A 61 -29.56 -8.31 0.41
C ALA A 61 -28.39 -8.20 1.43
N ASP A 62 -27.29 -8.89 1.17
CA ASP A 62 -26.11 -8.91 2.05
C ASP A 62 -25.04 -7.86 1.67
N THR A 63 -25.35 -6.95 0.73
CA THR A 63 -24.42 -5.89 0.33
C THR A 63 -24.40 -4.80 1.39
N GLU A 64 -23.22 -4.53 1.97
CA GLU A 64 -23.04 -3.41 2.88
C GLU A 64 -23.12 -2.08 2.12
N VAL A 65 -23.88 -1.12 2.63
CA VAL A 65 -23.97 0.23 2.04
C VAL A 65 -23.31 1.24 2.98
N ILE A 66 -22.30 1.92 2.47
CA ILE A 66 -21.51 2.93 3.17
C ILE A 66 -21.83 4.30 2.57
N ASP A 67 -22.53 5.16 3.30
CA ASP A 67 -22.73 6.56 2.90
C ASP A 67 -21.48 7.38 3.23
N ALA A 68 -20.79 7.88 2.21
CA ALA A 68 -19.60 8.71 2.38
C ALA A 68 -19.92 10.15 2.82
N GLY A 69 -21.17 10.60 2.77
CA GLY A 69 -21.58 11.93 3.23
C GLY A 69 -20.90 13.09 2.48
N GLY A 70 -20.62 12.92 1.19
CA GLY A 70 -19.88 13.88 0.36
C GLY A 70 -18.36 13.86 0.57
N ARG A 71 -17.81 12.91 1.33
CA ARG A 71 -16.37 12.77 1.54
C ARG A 71 -15.66 12.25 0.30
N TRP A 72 -14.35 12.43 0.30
CA TRP A 72 -13.48 11.98 -0.77
C TRP A 72 -13.20 10.49 -0.68
N VAL A 73 -13.27 9.82 -1.82
CA VAL A 73 -12.79 8.45 -2.01
C VAL A 73 -11.67 8.49 -3.04
N LEU A 74 -10.48 8.10 -2.60
CA LEU A 74 -9.28 8.03 -3.42
C LEU A 74 -8.73 6.60 -3.43
N PRO A 75 -7.98 6.20 -4.46
CA PRO A 75 -7.12 5.03 -4.39
C PRO A 75 -6.17 5.16 -3.21
N GLY A 76 -5.85 4.05 -2.57
CA GLY A 76 -4.75 4.01 -1.62
C GLY A 76 -3.45 4.37 -2.33
N PHE A 77 -2.66 5.28 -1.74
CA PHE A 77 -1.38 5.68 -2.31
C PHE A 77 -0.39 4.51 -2.30
N ILE A 78 0.53 4.55 -3.26
CA ILE A 78 1.57 3.56 -3.46
C ILE A 78 2.92 4.26 -3.29
N GLU A 79 3.66 3.88 -2.26
CA GLU A 79 5.05 4.31 -2.08
C GLU A 79 5.96 3.45 -2.97
N ALA A 80 6.59 4.05 -3.97
CA ALA A 80 7.42 3.34 -4.93
C ALA A 80 8.88 3.18 -4.46
N HIS A 81 9.27 3.86 -3.37
CA HIS A 81 10.60 3.82 -2.78
C HIS A 81 10.53 4.17 -1.29
N GLY A 82 10.35 3.15 -0.44
CA GLY A 82 10.35 3.31 1.01
C GLY A 82 11.39 2.44 1.72
N HIS A 83 11.60 2.76 3.00
CA HIS A 83 12.44 2.01 3.94
C HIS A 83 11.67 1.59 5.21
N LEU A 84 10.32 1.55 5.16
CA LEU A 84 9.48 1.11 6.27
C LEU A 84 9.84 -0.32 6.70
N GLY A 85 9.93 -0.53 8.02
CA GLY A 85 10.28 -1.80 8.63
C GLY A 85 11.74 -2.22 8.52
N VAL A 86 12.52 -1.67 7.58
CA VAL A 86 13.99 -1.88 7.53
C VAL A 86 14.77 -0.73 8.16
N HIS A 87 14.12 0.42 8.34
CA HIS A 87 14.57 1.55 9.15
C HIS A 87 13.44 1.87 10.14
N GLU A 88 13.47 1.26 11.32
CA GLU A 88 12.39 1.35 12.29
C GLU A 88 12.29 2.73 12.94
N ASP A 89 11.07 3.28 12.99
CA ASP A 89 10.82 4.59 13.56
C ASP A 89 11.02 4.56 15.10
N GLY A 90 12.04 5.28 15.58
CA GLY A 90 12.28 5.52 17.00
C GLY A 90 13.22 4.53 17.70
N GLU A 91 13.69 3.49 17.00
CA GLU A 91 14.60 2.47 17.56
C GLU A 91 16.09 2.86 17.40
N GLY A 92 16.39 3.85 16.56
CA GLY A 92 17.76 4.32 16.34
C GLY A 92 18.63 3.26 15.65
N TRP A 93 19.89 3.13 16.06
CA TRP A 93 20.85 2.25 15.38
C TRP A 93 20.44 0.77 15.39
N SER A 94 19.75 0.31 16.43
CA SER A 94 19.37 -1.11 16.56
C SER A 94 18.25 -1.55 15.61
N GLY A 95 17.49 -0.61 15.04
CA GLY A 95 16.42 -0.87 14.07
C GLY A 95 16.78 -0.39 12.65
N ASP A 96 18.05 -0.10 12.38
CA ASP A 96 18.51 0.34 11.05
C ASP A 96 19.19 -0.80 10.30
N ASP A 97 18.38 -1.63 9.64
CA ASP A 97 18.80 -2.71 8.73
C ASP A 97 18.79 -2.24 7.26
N THR A 98 18.86 -0.93 7.02
CA THR A 98 18.67 -0.34 5.69
C THR A 98 19.81 -0.66 4.72
N ASN A 99 21.05 -0.75 5.21
CA ASN A 99 22.24 -0.92 4.38
C ASN A 99 23.22 -1.95 4.97
N GLU A 100 23.56 -2.98 4.18
CA GLU A 100 24.65 -3.92 4.48
C GLU A 100 25.95 -3.41 3.83
N MET A 101 26.64 -2.49 4.49
CA MET A 101 27.78 -1.75 3.92
C MET A 101 29.12 -2.51 3.91
N THR A 102 29.10 -3.84 4.05
CA THR A 102 30.33 -4.66 4.03
C THR A 102 30.75 -5.15 2.64
N ASP A 103 29.85 -5.15 1.66
CA ASP A 103 30.12 -5.53 0.27
C ASP A 103 29.37 -4.59 -0.71
N PRO A 104 30.03 -4.01 -1.74
CA PRO A 104 29.32 -3.19 -2.74
C PRO A 104 28.24 -3.95 -3.54
N ASN A 105 28.25 -5.29 -3.54
CA ASN A 105 27.28 -6.11 -4.25
C ASN A 105 26.41 -6.96 -3.32
N GLY A 106 25.35 -6.34 -2.81
CA GLY A 106 24.31 -6.99 -2.01
C GLY A 106 23.25 -7.75 -2.82
N ALA A 107 23.46 -8.12 -4.09
CA ALA A 107 22.42 -8.73 -4.93
C ALA A 107 21.75 -9.99 -4.33
N GLY A 108 22.46 -10.72 -3.45
CA GLY A 108 21.92 -11.88 -2.74
C GLY A 108 20.93 -11.53 -1.62
N LEU A 109 21.01 -10.32 -1.08
CA LEU A 109 20.19 -9.86 0.04
C LEU A 109 18.75 -9.60 -0.38
N ARG A 110 17.85 -9.65 0.60
CA ARG A 110 16.42 -9.33 0.43
C ARG A 110 16.01 -8.35 1.51
N ALA A 111 15.41 -7.23 1.12
CA ALA A 111 14.73 -6.36 2.08
C ALA A 111 13.67 -7.12 2.90
N LEU A 112 13.02 -8.13 2.30
CA LEU A 112 12.03 -8.96 2.99
C LEU A 112 12.54 -9.56 4.31
N ASP A 113 13.83 -9.89 4.38
CA ASP A 113 14.41 -10.60 5.53
C ASP A 113 14.66 -9.68 6.73
N SER A 114 14.60 -8.37 6.56
CA SER A 114 14.84 -7.37 7.61
C SER A 114 13.62 -6.50 7.93
N ILE A 115 12.46 -6.76 7.34
CA ILE A 115 11.26 -5.96 7.60
C ILE A 115 10.67 -6.37 8.96
N ASP A 116 10.63 -5.43 9.90
CA ASP A 116 9.77 -5.54 11.09
C ASP A 116 8.34 -5.04 10.79
N PRO A 117 7.32 -5.93 10.79
CA PRO A 117 5.92 -5.55 10.65
C PRO A 117 5.39 -4.69 11.80
N ALA A 118 6.06 -4.66 12.95
CA ALA A 118 5.63 -3.92 14.13
C ALA A 118 6.02 -2.43 14.10
N ASP A 119 6.91 -2.03 13.19
CA ASP A 119 7.34 -0.65 12.94
C ASP A 119 6.13 0.31 12.89
N LEU A 120 6.24 1.40 13.66
CA LEU A 120 5.21 2.44 13.73
C LEU A 120 5.01 3.12 12.37
N GLY A 121 6.07 3.19 11.55
CA GLY A 121 6.03 3.77 10.22
C GLY A 121 4.94 3.18 9.32
N PHE A 122 4.67 1.87 9.40
CA PHE A 122 3.58 1.25 8.64
C PHE A 122 2.19 1.78 9.03
N LYS A 123 1.95 1.98 10.33
CA LYS A 123 0.67 2.50 10.83
C LYS A 123 0.48 3.95 10.43
N ASP A 124 1.53 4.75 10.49
CA ASP A 124 1.47 6.15 10.12
C ASP A 124 1.35 6.34 8.61
N ALA A 125 2.04 5.52 7.81
CA ALA A 125 1.84 5.43 6.36
C ALA A 125 0.38 5.11 6.01
N LEU A 126 -0.21 4.11 6.66
CA LEU A 126 -1.61 3.73 6.44
C LEU A 126 -2.58 4.85 6.84
N ARG A 127 -2.35 5.53 7.97
CA ARG A 127 -3.14 6.70 8.39
C ARG A 127 -3.05 7.86 7.41
N GLY A 128 -1.90 8.02 6.75
CA GLY A 128 -1.69 8.98 5.66
C GLY A 128 -2.29 8.56 4.32
N GLY A 129 -2.86 7.37 4.22
CA GLY A 129 -3.49 6.85 2.99
C GLY A 129 -2.54 6.02 2.10
N VAL A 130 -1.29 5.77 2.52
CA VAL A 130 -0.38 4.85 1.82
C VAL A 130 -0.76 3.43 2.18
N THR A 131 -1.29 2.68 1.22
CA THR A 131 -1.80 1.31 1.45
C THR A 131 -0.84 0.21 1.00
N SER A 132 0.15 0.58 0.18
CA SER A 132 1.16 -0.33 -0.34
C SER A 132 2.49 0.40 -0.49
N ALA A 133 3.59 -0.29 -0.25
CA ALA A 133 4.92 0.27 -0.32
C ALA A 133 5.92 -0.73 -0.91
N LEU A 134 6.82 -0.23 -1.76
CA LEU A 134 7.98 -0.97 -2.24
C LEU A 134 9.16 -0.67 -1.32
N ILE A 135 9.44 -1.63 -0.44
CA ILE A 135 10.53 -1.55 0.52
C ILE A 135 11.83 -1.95 -0.15
N LYS A 136 12.85 -1.09 -0.03
CA LYS A 136 14.13 -1.24 -0.70
C LYS A 136 15.29 -1.14 0.29
N PRO A 137 16.41 -1.84 0.02
CA PRO A 137 17.68 -1.47 0.61
C PRO A 137 18.01 0.00 0.32
N GLY A 138 18.74 0.63 1.23
CA GLY A 138 19.17 2.02 1.08
C GLY A 138 20.25 2.20 0.03
N SER A 139 20.81 3.40 -0.01
CA SER A 139 21.72 3.82 -1.06
C SER A 139 23.18 3.41 -0.85
N GLY A 140 23.59 2.87 0.31
CA GLY A 140 24.97 2.63 0.72
C GLY A 140 25.80 1.64 -0.12
N ASN A 141 25.18 0.88 -1.03
CA ASN A 141 25.86 -0.04 -1.95
C ASN A 141 25.49 0.27 -3.42
N PRO A 142 26.41 0.09 -4.39
CA PRO A 142 26.07 0.18 -5.81
C PRO A 142 24.93 -0.77 -6.20
N ILE A 143 24.94 -1.99 -5.65
CA ILE A 143 23.84 -2.95 -5.73
C ILE A 143 23.42 -3.28 -4.29
N GLY A 144 22.22 -2.85 -3.89
CA GLY A 144 21.76 -2.98 -2.50
C GLY A 144 21.03 -4.29 -2.18
N GLY A 145 20.47 -4.95 -3.19
CA GLY A 145 19.72 -6.20 -3.03
C GLY A 145 18.28 -6.13 -3.54
N ARG A 146 17.53 -7.20 -3.31
CA ARG A 146 16.15 -7.37 -3.79
C ARG A 146 15.16 -6.60 -2.93
N THR A 147 14.11 -6.11 -3.58
CA THR A 147 13.04 -5.30 -2.97
C THR A 147 11.82 -6.14 -2.61
N ALA A 148 10.97 -5.66 -1.71
CA ALA A 148 9.71 -6.31 -1.35
C ALA A 148 8.54 -5.34 -1.50
N PHE A 149 7.53 -5.71 -2.27
CA PHE A 149 6.30 -4.94 -2.41
C PHE A 149 5.26 -5.47 -1.42
N LEU A 150 4.84 -4.61 -0.49
CA LEU A 150 4.01 -4.96 0.65
C LEU A 150 2.73 -4.11 0.69
N LYS A 151 1.70 -4.64 1.34
CA LYS A 151 0.64 -3.84 1.97
C LYS A 151 1.20 -3.22 3.25
N THR A 152 0.76 -2.01 3.59
CA THR A 152 1.15 -1.33 4.85
C THR A 152 0.35 -1.81 6.07
N TRP A 153 -0.34 -2.95 5.93
CA TRP A 153 -1.16 -3.56 6.96
C TRP A 153 -0.97 -5.08 6.93
N GLY A 154 -1.06 -5.69 8.10
CA GLY A 154 -0.79 -7.11 8.36
C GLY A 154 -0.18 -7.28 9.75
N ARG A 155 -0.12 -8.50 10.26
CA ARG A 155 0.54 -8.79 11.56
C ARG A 155 1.93 -9.36 11.40
N ILE A 156 2.17 -10.06 10.30
CA ILE A 156 3.45 -10.65 9.94
C ILE A 156 3.76 -10.30 8.49
N VAL A 157 5.04 -10.31 8.13
CA VAL A 157 5.49 -9.91 6.79
C VAL A 157 4.84 -10.74 5.68
N ASP A 158 4.55 -12.02 5.94
CA ASP A 158 3.87 -12.92 4.99
C ASP A 158 2.42 -12.47 4.68
N GLU A 159 1.72 -11.89 5.65
CA GLU A 159 0.37 -11.32 5.44
C GLU A 159 0.43 -10.01 4.65
N MET A 160 1.55 -9.29 4.75
CA MET A 160 1.78 -8.01 4.06
C MET A 160 2.26 -8.21 2.63
N LEU A 161 2.95 -9.31 2.34
CA LEU A 161 3.67 -9.52 1.08
C LEU A 161 2.73 -9.62 -0.13
N VAL A 162 2.92 -8.72 -1.09
CA VAL A 162 2.32 -8.82 -2.42
C VAL A 162 3.26 -9.58 -3.35
N THR A 163 4.53 -9.18 -3.42
CA THR A 163 5.58 -9.89 -4.17
C THR A 163 6.99 -9.44 -3.74
N GLN A 164 7.97 -10.34 -3.81
CA GLN A 164 9.39 -10.05 -3.62
C GLN A 164 10.21 -10.09 -4.92
N ASP A 165 9.58 -10.50 -6.03
CA ASP A 165 10.22 -10.67 -7.34
C ASP A 165 9.89 -9.48 -8.26
N LEU A 166 10.13 -8.27 -7.78
CA LEU A 166 9.79 -7.04 -8.50
C LEU A 166 11.01 -6.29 -9.03
N SER A 167 12.00 -6.03 -8.17
CA SER A 167 13.19 -5.26 -8.55
C SER A 167 14.40 -5.52 -7.65
N VAL A 168 15.58 -5.17 -8.17
CA VAL A 168 16.82 -5.02 -7.40
C VAL A 168 17.12 -3.53 -7.31
N LYS A 169 17.45 -3.04 -6.11
CA LYS A 169 17.88 -1.65 -5.94
C LYS A 169 19.34 -1.51 -6.37
N SER A 170 19.62 -0.50 -7.19
CA SER A 170 20.97 -0.05 -7.51
C SER A 170 21.07 1.47 -7.31
N ALA A 171 22.20 1.94 -6.80
CA ALA A 171 22.54 3.36 -6.71
C ALA A 171 23.74 3.63 -7.62
N LEU A 172 23.53 4.49 -8.63
CA LEU A 172 24.56 4.92 -9.57
C LEU A 172 24.51 6.45 -9.61
N GLY A 173 25.55 7.10 -9.08
CA GLY A 173 25.57 8.55 -8.84
C GLY A 173 26.37 8.87 -7.58
N GLU A 174 25.77 9.53 -6.58
CA GLU A 174 26.34 9.65 -5.24
C GLU A 174 25.53 8.84 -4.21
N ASN A 175 26.21 8.37 -3.17
CA ASN A 175 26.24 6.98 -2.68
C ASN A 175 26.71 5.98 -3.74
N PRO A 176 27.63 5.06 -3.42
CA PRO A 176 28.64 5.01 -2.33
C PRO A 176 29.96 5.70 -2.75
N LYS A 177 30.93 6.11 -1.91
CA LYS A 177 31.40 5.86 -0.53
C LYS A 177 30.44 5.39 0.55
#